data_AF-A0A3D2DNS5-F1
#
_entry.id   AF-A0A3D2DNS5-F1
#
_cell.length_a   1.000
_cell.length_b   1.000
_cell.length_c   1.000
_cell.angle_alpha   90.00
_cell.angle_beta   90.00
_cell.angle_gamma   90.00
#
_symmetry.space_group_name_H-M   'P 1'
#
loop_
_entity.id
_entity.type
_entity.pdbx_description
1 polymer ?
#
loop_
_entity_poly.entity_id
_entity_poly.type
_entity_poly.pdbx_seq_one_letter_code
_entity_poly.pdbx_strand_id
1 'polypeptide(L)'
;MKRISIILLAVVMTFSLYACGSSKSGNASDGQQNDQENQLTGKHHVVISVKGYGDIKIELDADVAPVTVTNFVKLAKDGFYDGLTFHRIISGFMIQGGDP
;
A
#
# COMPACT_ATOMS: atom_id res chain seq x y z
N MET A 1 -44.41 36.88 20.91
CA MET A 1 -43.73 37.05 19.60
C MET A 1 -42.21 36.96 19.70
N LYS A 2 -41.54 37.61 20.67
CA LYS A 2 -40.05 37.60 20.80
C LYS A 2 -39.43 36.24 21.16
N ARG A 3 -40.12 35.41 21.96
CA ARG A 3 -39.65 34.05 22.35
C ARG A 3 -39.85 32.99 21.25
N ILE A 4 -40.82 33.20 20.37
CA ILE A 4 -41.07 32.32 19.21
C ILE A 4 -39.98 32.53 18.14
N SER A 5 -39.52 33.78 17.92
CA SER A 5 -38.37 34.05 17.04
C SER A 5 -37.08 33.37 17.49
N ILE A 6 -36.80 33.29 18.80
CA ILE A 6 -35.56 32.65 19.31
C ILE A 6 -35.61 31.12 19.13
N ILE A 7 -36.77 30.50 19.36
CA ILE A 7 -36.95 29.06 19.15
C ILE A 7 -36.90 28.72 17.66
N LEU A 8 -37.49 29.55 16.79
CA LEU A 8 -37.43 29.37 15.34
C LEU A 8 -35.99 29.51 14.81
N LEU A 9 -35.21 30.45 15.35
CA LEU A 9 -33.81 30.65 14.97
C LEU A 9 -32.90 29.49 15.42
N ALA A 10 -33.15 28.92 16.60
CA ALA A 10 -32.41 27.78 17.13
C ALA A 10 -32.69 26.47 16.36
N VAL A 11 -33.94 26.24 15.93
CA VAL A 11 -34.33 25.04 15.15
C VAL A 11 -33.82 25.11 13.70
N VAL A 12 -33.69 26.31 13.12
CA VAL A 12 -33.10 26.48 11.79
C VAL A 12 -31.58 26.23 11.81
N MET A 13 -30.88 26.64 12.88
CA MET A 13 -29.44 26.38 13.03
C MET A 13 -29.09 24.90 13.22
N THR A 14 -29.95 24.13 13.89
CA THR A 14 -29.71 22.69 14.08
C THR A 14 -30.01 21.89 12.82
N PHE A 15 -30.91 22.33 11.95
CA PHE A 15 -31.16 21.69 10.64
C PHE A 15 -30.02 21.89 9.63
N SER A 16 -29.27 22.99 9.71
CA SER A 16 -28.11 23.25 8.84
C SER A 16 -26.89 22.37 9.12
N LEU A 17 -26.85 21.68 10.26
CA LEU A 17 -25.73 20.78 10.63
C LEU A 17 -25.94 19.33 10.18
N TYR A 18 -27.14 18.96 9.71
CA TYR A 18 -27.43 17.59 9.22
C TYR A 18 -27.47 17.49 7.69
N ALA A 19 -27.29 18.60 6.96
CA ALA A 19 -27.33 18.64 5.51
C ALA A 19 -25.92 18.60 4.89
N CYS A 20 -25.21 17.48 5.07
CA CYS A 20 -24.19 17.05 4.12
C CYS A 20 -24.65 15.72 3.52
N GLY A 21 -25.58 15.84 2.56
CA GLY A 21 -26.02 14.74 1.70
C GLY A 21 -25.11 14.63 0.48
N SER A 22 -24.75 13.39 0.16
CA SER A 22 -23.96 12.95 -0.99
C SER A 22 -24.29 13.64 -2.31
N SER A 23 -23.27 14.14 -3.00
CA SER A 23 -23.30 14.36 -4.45
C SER A 23 -22.09 13.65 -5.07
N LYS A 24 -22.34 12.49 -5.67
CA LYS A 24 -21.43 11.77 -6.55
C LYS A 24 -21.70 12.25 -7.98
N SER A 25 -20.73 12.85 -8.66
CA SER A 25 -20.61 12.80 -10.12
C SER A 25 -19.25 13.35 -10.58
N GLY A 26 -18.43 12.47 -11.19
CA GLY A 26 -17.09 12.76 -11.70
C GLY A 26 -16.21 11.51 -11.64
N ASN A 27 -16.45 10.58 -12.56
CA ASN A 27 -15.85 9.25 -12.61
C ASN A 27 -14.42 9.32 -13.22
N ALA A 28 -13.40 9.02 -12.41
CA ALA A 28 -12.05 8.66 -12.87
C ALA A 28 -11.48 7.64 -11.88
N SER A 29 -11.57 6.36 -12.29
CA SER A 29 -10.75 5.20 -11.93
C SER A 29 -10.15 5.19 -10.51
N ASP A 30 -10.85 4.66 -9.51
CA ASP A 30 -10.84 3.24 -9.12
C ASP A 30 -9.54 2.82 -8.39
N GLY A 31 -9.69 2.37 -7.13
CA GLY A 31 -8.61 1.78 -6.33
C GLY A 31 -8.38 2.32 -4.91
N GLN A 32 -9.42 2.53 -4.10
CA GLN A 32 -9.26 2.52 -2.63
C GLN A 32 -10.36 1.69 -1.98
N GLN A 33 -10.15 0.36 -1.91
CA GLN A 33 -10.84 -0.56 -1.01
C GLN A 33 -9.92 -1.76 -0.66
N ASN A 34 -9.49 -1.83 0.61
CA ASN A 34 -9.03 -3.02 1.35
C ASN A 34 -7.62 -3.62 1.08
N ASP A 35 -6.55 -2.92 1.47
CA ASP A 35 -5.16 -3.42 1.32
C ASP A 35 -4.63 -4.26 2.49
N GLN A 36 -5.34 -4.33 3.62
CA GLN A 36 -4.90 -5.07 4.83
C GLN A 36 -5.31 -6.55 4.82
N GLU A 37 -6.33 -6.95 4.03
CA GLU A 37 -6.89 -8.31 4.09
C GLU A 37 -6.08 -9.37 3.31
N ASN A 38 -5.11 -8.98 2.48
CA ASN A 38 -4.34 -9.91 1.64
C ASN A 38 -2.81 -9.80 1.81
N GLN A 39 -2.36 -9.30 2.96
CA GLN A 39 -0.92 -9.23 3.26
C GLN A 39 -0.44 -10.56 3.84
N LEU A 40 0.75 -11.00 3.41
CA LEU A 40 1.42 -12.16 3.97
C LEU A 40 1.78 -11.91 5.44
N THR A 41 1.89 -13.00 6.20
CA THR A 41 2.37 -13.02 7.59
C THR A 41 3.46 -14.09 7.76
N GLY A 42 4.21 -14.02 8.85
CA GLY A 42 5.26 -14.97 9.18
C GLY A 42 6.53 -14.86 8.33
N LYS A 43 7.35 -15.92 8.40
CA LYS A 43 8.64 -16.01 7.71
C LYS A 43 8.51 -16.67 6.34
N HIS A 44 9.12 -16.06 5.32
CA HIS A 44 9.14 -16.57 3.95
C HIS A 44 10.57 -16.74 3.47
N HIS A 45 10.86 -17.80 2.72
CA HIS A 45 12.20 -18.08 2.22
C HIS A 45 12.26 -17.87 0.72
N VAL A 46 13.25 -17.08 0.26
CA VAL A 46 13.48 -16.79 -1.15
C VAL A 46 14.92 -17.12 -1.53
N VAL A 47 15.08 -17.62 -2.75
CA VAL A 47 16.38 -17.85 -3.37
C VAL A 47 16.51 -16.95 -4.59
N ILE A 48 17.56 -16.14 -4.63
CA ILE A 48 17.95 -15.35 -5.81
C ILE A 48 19.14 -16.05 -6.47
N SER A 49 18.92 -16.64 -7.63
CA SER A 49 20.00 -17.26 -8.42
C SER A 49 20.69 -16.23 -9.30
N VAL A 50 21.96 -15.99 -9.04
CA VAL A 50 22.78 -15.02 -9.76
C VAL A 50 23.68 -15.76 -10.74
N LYS A 51 23.47 -15.54 -12.04
CA LYS A 51 24.23 -16.22 -13.10
C LYS A 51 25.74 -15.99 -12.93
N GLY A 52 26.48 -17.08 -12.75
CA GLY A 52 27.93 -17.07 -12.56
C GLY A 52 28.41 -16.76 -11.13
N TYR A 53 27.50 -16.43 -10.21
CA TYR A 53 27.83 -16.10 -8.81
C TYR A 53 27.14 -17.01 -7.78
N GLY A 54 26.17 -17.82 -8.19
CA GLY A 54 25.48 -18.78 -7.33
C GLY A 54 24.22 -18.20 -6.66
N ASP A 55 23.77 -18.85 -5.60
CA ASP A 55 22.49 -18.56 -4.96
C ASP A 55 22.64 -17.70 -3.70
N ILE A 56 21.77 -16.69 -3.58
CA ILE A 56 21.58 -15.90 -2.36
C ILE A 56 20.28 -16.39 -1.70
N LYS A 57 20.37 -16.87 -0.46
CA LYS A 57 19.21 -17.34 0.33
C LYS A 57 18.80 -16.27 1.32
N ILE A 58 17.52 -15.91 1.34
CA ILE A 58 16.98 -14.80 2.14
C ILE A 58 15.75 -15.30 2.92
N GLU A 59 15.69 -14.99 4.21
CA GLU A 59 14.46 -15.06 5.01
C GLU A 59 13.82 -13.67 5.08
N LEU A 60 12.55 -13.58 4.73
CA LEU A 60 11.73 -12.38 4.77
C LEU A 60 10.78 -12.46 5.96
N ASP A 61 10.62 -11.35 6.67
CA ASP A 61 9.74 -11.24 7.84
C ASP A 61 8.51 -10.38 7.51
N ALA A 62 7.40 -11.04 7.21
CA ALA A 62 6.16 -10.36 6.90
C ALA A 62 5.45 -9.85 8.15
N ASP A 63 5.78 -10.32 9.35
CA ASP A 63 5.21 -9.76 10.58
C ASP A 63 5.81 -8.37 10.87
N VAL A 64 7.07 -8.15 10.48
CA VAL A 64 7.76 -6.85 10.60
C VAL A 64 7.46 -5.91 9.43
N ALA A 65 7.44 -6.43 8.20
CA ALA A 65 7.27 -5.64 6.98
C ALA A 65 6.24 -6.26 6.01
N PRO A 66 4.95 -6.35 6.40
CA PRO A 66 3.95 -7.14 5.68
C PRO A 66 3.71 -6.65 4.26
N VAL A 67 3.62 -5.33 4.05
CA VAL A 67 3.43 -4.73 2.72
C VAL A 67 4.61 -5.04 1.80
N THR A 68 5.84 -4.85 2.29
CA THR A 68 7.06 -5.03 1.50
C THR A 68 7.27 -6.49 1.12
N VAL A 69 7.10 -7.42 2.08
CA VAL A 69 7.27 -8.85 1.83
C VAL A 69 6.19 -9.35 0.86
N THR A 70 4.94 -8.91 1.03
CA THR A 70 3.84 -9.26 0.12
C THR A 70 4.15 -8.80 -1.31
N ASN A 71 4.57 -7.55 -1.49
CA ASN A 71 4.92 -7.02 -2.80
C ASN A 71 6.11 -7.75 -3.42
N PHE A 72 7.17 -8.00 -2.64
CA PHE A 72 8.36 -8.68 -3.13
C PHE A 72 8.06 -10.12 -3.57
N VAL A 73 7.35 -10.89 -2.74
CA VAL A 73 6.97 -12.28 -3.07
C VAL A 73 6.06 -12.33 -4.29
N LYS A 74 5.12 -11.39 -4.41
CA LYS A 74 4.26 -11.27 -5.60
C LYS A 74 5.09 -11.07 -6.87
N LEU A 75 5.93 -10.02 -6.90
CA LEU A 75 6.77 -9.71 -8.05
C LEU A 75 7.72 -10.86 -8.40
N ALA A 76 8.28 -11.54 -7.40
CA ALA A 76 9.13 -12.71 -7.62
C ALA A 76 8.37 -13.87 -8.26
N LYS A 77 7.14 -14.18 -7.80
CA LYS A 77 6.28 -15.22 -8.39
C LYS A 77 5.85 -14.88 -9.81
N ASP A 78 5.69 -13.59 -10.11
CA ASP A 78 5.34 -13.10 -11.44
C ASP A 78 6.56 -13.06 -12.39
N GLY A 79 7.75 -13.46 -11.94
CA GLY A 79 8.98 -13.48 -12.74
C GLY A 79 9.56 -12.09 -13.02
N PHE A 80 9.11 -11.04 -12.31
CA PHE A 80 9.50 -9.65 -12.57
C PHE A 80 11.00 -9.41 -12.49
N TYR A 81 11.70 -10.12 -11.60
CA TYR A 81 13.14 -9.95 -11.38
C TYR A 81 14.01 -10.77 -12.34
N ASP A 82 13.42 -11.62 -13.19
CA ASP A 82 14.18 -12.51 -14.06
C ASP A 82 14.92 -11.71 -15.14
N GLY A 83 16.23 -11.98 -15.25
CA GLY A 83 17.10 -11.29 -16.21
C GLY A 83 17.56 -9.89 -15.77
N LEU A 84 17.06 -9.35 -14.66
CA LEU A 84 17.52 -8.08 -14.12
C LEU A 84 18.96 -8.18 -13.59
N THR A 85 19.63 -7.02 -13.52
CA THR A 85 21.02 -6.92 -13.04
C THR A 85 21.11 -6.15 -11.73
N PHE A 86 22.20 -6.36 -10.99
CA PHE A 86 22.60 -5.42 -9.94
C PHE A 86 23.27 -4.21 -10.59
N HIS A 87 22.48 -3.22 -10.99
CA HIS A 87 22.96 -2.04 -11.72
C HIS A 87 23.80 -1.10 -10.85
N ARG A 88 23.79 -1.26 -9.53
CA ARG A 88 24.58 -0.42 -8.61
C ARG A 88 25.31 -1.26 -7.55
N ILE A 89 26.63 -1.12 -7.52
CA ILE A 89 27.52 -1.86 -6.62
C ILE A 89 28.47 -0.86 -5.95
N ILE A 90 28.48 -0.85 -4.62
CA ILE A 90 29.43 -0.06 -3.82
C ILE A 90 30.16 -1.01 -2.87
N SER A 91 31.47 -1.15 -3.10
CA SER A 91 32.34 -2.02 -2.29
C SER A 91 32.32 -1.60 -0.83
N GLY A 92 32.19 -2.57 0.08
CA GLY A 92 32.08 -2.34 1.51
C GLY A 92 30.73 -1.76 1.98
N PHE A 93 29.74 -1.65 1.10
CA PHE A 93 28.42 -1.12 1.44
C PHE A 93 27.27 -2.03 0.99
N MET A 94 26.90 -2.02 -0.29
CA MET A 94 25.74 -2.77 -0.78
C MET A 94 25.78 -3.03 -2.30
N ILE A 95 24.89 -3.93 -2.72
CA ILE A 95 24.48 -4.14 -4.10
C ILE A 95 22.99 -3.83 -4.21
N GLN A 96 22.58 -3.18 -5.30
CA GLN A 96 21.21 -2.77 -5.56
C GLN A 96 20.80 -3.20 -6.98
N GLY A 97 19.60 -3.74 -7.08
CA GLY A 97 18.96 -4.18 -8.33
C GLY A 97 17.45 -3.95 -8.25
N GLY A 98 16.68 -4.65 -9.10
CA GLY A 98 15.21 -4.55 -9.12
C GLY A 98 14.66 -3.43 -10.01
N ASP A 99 15.44 -2.95 -10.98
CA ASP A 99 15.05 -1.94 -11.98
C ASP A 99 15.20 -2.52 -13.41
N PRO A 100 14.12 -2.59 -14.22
CA PRO A 100 14.12 -3.07 -15.61
C PRO A 100 14.86 -2.20 -16.64
#